data_AF-A0A7R9KV48-F1
#
_entry.id   AF-A0A7R9KV48-F1
#
_cell.length_a   1.000
_cell.length_b   1.000
_cell.length_c   1.000
_cell.angle_alpha   90.00
_cell.angle_beta   90.00
_cell.angle_gamma   90.00
#
_symmetry.space_group_name_H-M   'P 1'
#
loop_
_entity.id
_entity.type
_entity.pdbx_description
1 polymer ?
#
loop_
_entity_poly.entity_id
_entity_poly.type
_entity_poly.pdbx_seq_one_letter_code
_entity_poly.pdbx_strand_id
1 'polypeptide(L)'
;ALVTACVIRHNQHCDGLAAANPHWDDDKLYHEARADGLYSEYNADVNPDVMQEFGAAAFRHSHANINSQFPILETSCLNISQMKLRYSFNKVTEIWDGKTNSLLKGMCEDSMRSTGLCYEPDVKDYFAFNVVKPRVIDLFVIDIGRARDHGIAPYVYYIHYCYGKHINQWQDLYPYISHENIAKLKAIYKSFTDIELMVGGLAEQHMKGSTLGPTFACLVSIQFYHLKFGDRLYFEHQNQPSSFNRAQLMNIKSTASMANFLCKTTDFESIQLYPFLVPSAANPRIDCKQFNEFNYNLFRE
;
A
#
# COMPACT_ATOMS: atom_id res chain seq x y z
N ALA A 1 4.51 3.36 -13.53
CA ALA A 1 3.71 4.57 -13.30
C ALA A 1 4.08 5.23 -11.96
N LEU A 2 3.67 4.70 -10.80
CA LEU A 2 3.97 5.34 -9.51
C LEU A 2 5.49 5.50 -9.23
N VAL A 3 6.30 4.48 -9.53
CA VAL A 3 7.77 4.58 -9.41
C VAL A 3 8.33 5.72 -10.26
N THR A 4 7.82 5.92 -11.47
CA THR A 4 8.20 7.04 -12.35
C THR A 4 7.90 8.39 -11.67
N ALA A 5 6.71 8.52 -11.07
CA ALA A 5 6.33 9.72 -10.32
C ALA A 5 7.25 9.94 -9.10
N CYS A 6 7.64 8.90 -8.38
CA CYS A 6 8.58 9.00 -7.25
C CYS A 6 9.94 9.54 -7.69
N VAL A 7 10.47 9.07 -8.83
CA VAL A 7 11.75 9.55 -9.37
C VAL A 7 11.64 11.01 -9.82
N ILE A 8 10.57 11.38 -10.52
CA ILE A 8 10.32 12.78 -10.90
C ILE A 8 10.29 13.66 -9.65
N ARG A 9 9.58 13.23 -8.61
CA ARG A 9 9.46 14.01 -7.38
C ARG A 9 10.80 14.15 -6.64
N HIS A 10 11.59 13.09 -6.59
CA HIS A 10 12.92 13.13 -6.01
C HIS A 10 13.79 14.18 -6.71
N ASN A 11 13.85 14.16 -8.04
CA ASN A 11 14.65 15.12 -8.81
C ASN A 11 14.19 16.56 -8.59
N GLN A 12 12.86 16.81 -8.54
CA GLN A 12 12.32 18.13 -8.21
C GLN A 12 12.76 18.62 -6.82
N HIS A 13 12.84 17.73 -5.84
CA HIS A 13 13.35 18.08 -4.52
C HIS A 13 14.84 18.39 -4.55
N CYS A 14 15.65 17.61 -5.28
CA CYS A 14 17.07 17.89 -5.47
C CYS A 14 17.29 19.25 -6.14
N ASP A 15 16.57 19.58 -7.22
CA ASP A 15 16.67 20.88 -7.91
C ASP A 15 16.31 22.05 -6.97
N GLY A 16 15.23 21.89 -6.19
CA GLY A 16 14.79 22.90 -5.23
C GLY A 16 15.79 23.12 -4.08
N LEU A 17 16.37 22.03 -3.56
CA LEU A 17 17.41 22.08 -2.53
C LEU A 17 18.72 22.66 -3.06
N ALA A 18 19.12 22.34 -4.29
CA ALA A 18 20.33 22.89 -4.93
C ALA A 18 20.22 24.40 -5.16
N ALA A 19 19.03 24.86 -5.57
CA ALA A 19 18.76 26.30 -5.70
C ALA A 19 18.82 27.04 -4.35
N ALA A 20 18.34 26.40 -3.27
CA ALA A 20 18.40 26.97 -1.92
C ALA A 20 19.81 26.91 -1.31
N ASN A 21 20.59 25.88 -1.66
CA ASN A 21 21.92 25.59 -1.14
C ASN A 21 22.93 25.35 -2.28
N PRO A 22 23.41 26.40 -2.98
CA PRO A 22 24.31 26.24 -4.15
C PRO A 22 25.68 25.61 -3.84
N HIS A 23 25.99 25.41 -2.56
CA HIS A 23 27.25 24.87 -2.06
C HIS A 23 27.17 23.38 -1.70
N TRP A 24 25.99 22.78 -1.74
CA TRP A 24 25.81 21.34 -1.50
C TRP A 24 26.30 20.53 -2.70
N ASP A 25 26.89 19.36 -2.41
CA ASP A 25 27.22 18.36 -3.41
C ASP A 25 26.05 17.39 -3.65
N ASP A 26 26.21 16.54 -4.67
CA ASP A 26 25.16 15.61 -5.11
C ASP A 26 24.77 14.61 -4.01
N ASP A 27 25.74 14.16 -3.21
CA ASP A 27 25.50 13.22 -2.10
C ASP A 27 24.61 13.86 -1.03
N LYS A 28 24.89 15.12 -0.65
CA LYS A 28 24.07 15.84 0.31
C LYS A 28 22.66 16.11 -0.22
N LEU A 29 22.52 16.49 -1.49
CA LEU A 29 21.21 16.69 -2.12
C LEU A 29 20.37 15.41 -2.14
N TYR A 30 20.98 14.27 -2.46
CA TYR A 30 20.31 12.97 -2.48
C TYR A 30 19.75 12.59 -1.10
N HIS A 31 20.52 12.82 -0.04
CA HIS A 31 20.14 12.44 1.32
C HIS A 31 19.07 13.36 1.94
N GLU A 32 19.16 14.67 1.69
CA GLU A 32 18.25 15.67 2.28
C GLU A 32 16.85 15.68 1.63
N ALA A 33 16.71 15.15 0.41
CA ALA A 33 15.41 15.04 -0.28
C ALA A 33 14.43 14.04 0.38
N ARG A 34 14.77 13.42 1.52
CA ARG A 34 14.04 12.30 2.12
C ARG A 34 13.72 12.52 3.61
N ALA A 35 12.58 13.14 3.95
CA ALA A 35 11.81 12.95 5.20
C ALA A 35 10.60 13.97 5.30
N ASP A 36 9.82 14.00 6.41
CA ASP A 36 8.50 14.68 6.67
C ASP A 36 8.23 14.96 8.23
N GLY A 37 7.09 15.48 8.74
CA GLY A 37 6.27 14.89 9.86
C GLY A 37 6.41 15.13 11.40
N LEU A 38 5.31 15.13 12.18
CA LEU A 38 5.20 15.60 13.61
C LEU A 38 5.90 14.69 14.61
N TYR A 39 6.58 15.32 15.56
CA TYR A 39 7.35 14.72 16.63
C TYR A 39 6.78 13.46 17.30
N SER A 40 7.42 12.34 16.98
CA SER A 40 7.41 11.08 17.73
C SER A 40 8.80 10.85 18.34
N GLU A 41 8.97 9.79 19.12
CA GLU A 41 10.27 9.45 19.71
C GLU A 41 10.71 8.08 19.21
N TYR A 42 11.99 7.95 18.87
CA TYR A 42 12.62 6.68 18.57
C TYR A 42 12.66 5.81 19.83
N ASN A 43 12.36 4.51 19.70
CA ASN A 43 12.51 3.54 20.76
C ASN A 43 13.53 2.46 20.37
N ALA A 44 14.69 2.47 21.02
CA ALA A 44 15.78 1.54 20.75
C ALA A 44 15.46 0.08 21.10
N ASP A 45 14.44 -0.17 21.92
CA ASP A 45 14.01 -1.52 22.31
C ASP A 45 13.03 -2.14 21.30
N VAL A 46 12.58 -1.38 20.30
CA VAL A 46 11.67 -1.87 19.26
C VAL A 46 12.49 -2.46 18.11
N ASN A 47 12.27 -3.75 17.80
CA ASN A 47 12.89 -4.39 16.64
C ASN A 47 12.22 -3.92 15.34
N PRO A 48 12.93 -3.24 14.41
CA PRO A 48 12.37 -2.78 13.14
C PRO A 48 12.22 -3.89 12.08
N ASP A 49 12.67 -5.12 12.35
CA ASP A 49 12.60 -6.23 11.41
C ASP A 49 11.16 -6.50 10.93
N VAL A 50 11.06 -6.95 9.68
CA VAL A 50 9.79 -7.39 9.11
C VAL A 50 9.45 -8.77 9.64
N MET A 51 8.32 -8.87 10.34
CA MET A 51 7.76 -10.11 10.84
C MET A 51 7.40 -11.04 9.67
N GLN A 52 7.66 -12.33 9.84
CA GLN A 52 7.36 -13.32 8.81
C GLN A 52 5.86 -13.37 8.48
N GLU A 53 5.02 -13.23 9.49
CA GLU A 53 3.56 -13.18 9.42
C GLU A 53 3.07 -12.00 8.59
N PHE A 54 3.76 -10.86 8.70
CA PHE A 54 3.47 -9.68 7.91
C PHE A 54 3.83 -9.91 6.43
N GLY A 55 5.08 -10.33 6.16
CA GLY A 55 5.59 -10.45 4.79
C GLY A 55 5.08 -11.67 4.02
N ALA A 56 4.80 -12.78 4.69
CA ALA A 56 4.37 -14.03 4.08
C ALA A 56 2.85 -14.22 4.08
N ALA A 57 2.08 -13.41 4.84
CA ALA A 57 0.62 -13.55 4.90
C ALA A 57 -0.13 -12.21 4.99
N ALA A 58 -0.05 -11.49 6.11
CA ALA A 58 -0.99 -10.40 6.43
C ALA A 58 -0.94 -9.24 5.42
N PHE A 59 0.24 -8.82 4.97
CA PHE A 59 0.37 -7.72 4.01
C PHE A 59 0.06 -8.14 2.56
N ARG A 60 -0.12 -9.45 2.31
CA ARG A 60 -0.53 -10.02 1.02
C ARG A 60 -2.05 -10.07 0.84
N HIS A 61 -2.84 -9.67 1.84
CA HIS A 61 -4.31 -9.54 1.70
C HIS A 61 -4.70 -8.68 0.49
N SER A 62 -3.86 -7.70 0.16
CA SER A 62 -4.03 -6.78 -0.97
C SER A 62 -4.10 -7.48 -2.33
N HIS A 63 -3.58 -8.72 -2.46
CA HIS A 63 -3.74 -9.50 -3.68
C HIS A 63 -5.21 -9.82 -3.99
N ALA A 64 -6.08 -9.88 -2.97
CA ALA A 64 -7.53 -10.05 -3.16
C ALA A 64 -8.23 -8.77 -3.66
N ASN A 65 -7.58 -7.60 -3.55
CA ASN A 65 -8.11 -6.31 -3.95
C ASN A 65 -7.75 -5.92 -5.40
N ILE A 66 -6.97 -6.74 -6.09
CA ILE A 66 -6.48 -6.46 -7.45
C ILE A 66 -7.59 -6.71 -8.48
N ASN A 67 -7.81 -5.73 -9.36
CA ASN A 67 -8.70 -5.84 -10.51
C ASN A 67 -8.02 -6.57 -11.69
N SER A 68 -8.79 -7.29 -12.52
CA SER A 68 -8.28 -7.84 -13.80
C SER A 68 -8.09 -6.78 -14.87
N GLN A 69 -8.74 -5.63 -14.73
CA GLN A 69 -8.78 -4.57 -15.72
C GLN A 69 -8.50 -3.24 -15.06
N PHE A 70 -7.70 -2.41 -15.73
CA PHE A 70 -7.34 -1.08 -15.26
C PHE A 70 -7.68 -0.07 -16.36
N PRO A 71 -8.47 0.98 -16.06
CA PRO A 71 -8.77 2.00 -17.04
C PRO A 71 -7.52 2.82 -17.38
N ILE A 72 -7.40 3.16 -18.67
CA ILE A 72 -6.45 4.14 -19.18
C ILE A 72 -7.27 5.31 -19.68
N LEU A 73 -7.14 6.45 -19.00
CA LEU A 73 -7.95 7.63 -19.27
C LEU A 73 -7.13 8.66 -20.04
N GLU A 74 -7.40 8.82 -21.33
CA GLU A 74 -6.73 9.83 -22.14
C GLU A 74 -7.19 11.25 -21.80
N THR A 75 -6.45 12.24 -22.30
CA THR A 75 -6.59 13.67 -21.96
C THR A 75 -8.01 14.19 -22.23
N SER A 76 -8.69 13.66 -23.24
CA SER A 76 -10.14 13.82 -23.39
C SER A 76 -10.85 12.65 -22.71
N CYS A 77 -11.68 12.92 -21.69
CA CYS A 77 -12.45 11.91 -20.94
C CYS A 77 -13.49 11.13 -21.79
N LEU A 78 -13.39 11.19 -23.12
CA LEU A 78 -14.27 10.56 -24.09
C LEU A 78 -13.74 9.20 -24.56
N ASN A 79 -12.42 8.96 -24.52
CA ASN A 79 -11.81 7.70 -24.91
C ASN A 79 -11.24 6.96 -23.69
N ILE A 80 -11.99 5.97 -23.21
CA ILE A 80 -11.56 5.05 -22.15
C ILE A 80 -11.07 3.77 -22.81
N SER A 81 -9.77 3.51 -22.76
CA SER A 81 -9.23 2.19 -23.07
C SER A 81 -8.94 1.43 -21.78
N GLN A 82 -8.73 0.11 -21.87
CA GLN A 82 -8.51 -0.72 -20.69
C GLN A 82 -7.28 -1.61 -20.88
N MET A 83 -6.46 -1.64 -19.84
CA MET A 83 -5.34 -2.56 -19.71
C MET A 83 -5.81 -3.83 -18.99
N LYS A 84 -5.57 -5.01 -19.56
CA LYS A 84 -5.81 -6.28 -18.89
C LYS A 84 -4.56 -6.74 -18.15
N LEU A 85 -4.69 -7.02 -16.85
CA LEU A 85 -3.59 -7.37 -15.97
C LEU A 85 -2.76 -8.56 -16.48
N ARG A 86 -3.42 -9.61 -16.98
CA ARG A 86 -2.73 -10.81 -17.48
C ARG A 86 -1.69 -10.52 -18.56
N TYR A 87 -1.82 -9.43 -19.32
CA TYR A 87 -0.88 -9.07 -20.38
C TYR A 87 0.13 -8.00 -19.96
N SER A 88 0.06 -7.53 -18.71
CA SER A 88 0.85 -6.39 -18.23
C SER A 88 1.95 -6.76 -17.24
N PHE A 89 1.98 -8.00 -16.75
CA PHE A 89 3.03 -8.46 -15.86
C PHE A 89 4.41 -8.34 -16.52
N ASN A 90 5.34 -7.64 -15.86
CA ASN A 90 6.69 -7.36 -16.35
C ASN A 90 6.73 -6.69 -17.74
N LYS A 91 5.68 -5.92 -18.07
CA LYS A 91 5.62 -5.12 -19.31
C LYS A 91 5.66 -3.63 -18.96
N VAL A 92 6.43 -2.89 -19.76
CA VAL A 92 6.54 -1.43 -19.65
C VAL A 92 5.96 -0.72 -20.88
N THR A 93 5.29 -1.44 -21.78
CA THR A 93 4.80 -0.91 -23.07
C THR A 93 3.96 0.35 -22.89
N GLU A 94 2.97 0.32 -22.00
CA GLU A 94 2.10 1.49 -21.79
C GLU A 94 2.84 2.68 -21.19
N ILE A 95 3.89 2.43 -20.39
CA ILE A 95 4.77 3.49 -19.86
C ILE A 95 5.60 4.09 -20.99
N TRP A 96 6.17 3.24 -21.85
CA TRP A 96 6.96 3.64 -23.01
C TRP A 96 6.13 4.45 -24.03
N ASP A 97 4.87 4.07 -24.21
CA ASP A 97 3.91 4.76 -25.08
C ASP A 97 3.39 6.09 -24.48
N GLY A 98 3.96 6.56 -23.37
CA GLY A 98 3.62 7.83 -22.75
C GLY A 98 2.33 7.83 -21.93
N LYS A 99 1.72 6.67 -21.66
CA LYS A 99 0.42 6.57 -20.97
C LYS A 99 0.52 6.57 -19.45
N THR A 100 1.65 7.00 -18.89
CA THR A 100 1.88 7.03 -17.44
C THR A 100 0.83 7.87 -16.72
N ASN A 101 0.55 9.08 -17.22
CA ASN A 101 -0.46 9.96 -16.63
C ASN A 101 -1.86 9.37 -16.77
N SER A 102 -2.19 8.83 -17.95
CA SER A 102 -3.48 8.19 -18.22
C SER A 102 -3.77 6.98 -17.31
N LEU A 103 -2.73 6.19 -17.00
CA LEU A 103 -2.80 5.09 -16.05
C LEU A 103 -3.00 5.59 -14.61
N LEU A 104 -2.20 6.58 -14.17
CA LEU A 104 -2.35 7.16 -12.82
C LEU A 104 -3.74 7.80 -12.65
N LYS A 105 -4.28 8.41 -13.70
CA LYS A 105 -5.62 8.99 -13.71
C LYS A 105 -6.67 7.90 -13.56
N GLY A 106 -6.55 6.82 -14.32
CA GLY A 106 -7.41 5.64 -14.19
C GLY A 106 -7.40 5.04 -12.78
N MET A 107 -6.22 4.91 -12.17
CA MET A 107 -6.08 4.43 -10.79
C MET A 107 -6.76 5.34 -9.75
N CYS A 108 -6.92 6.63 -10.06
CA CYS A 108 -7.60 7.59 -9.21
C CYS A 108 -9.13 7.58 -9.39
N GLU A 109 -9.65 7.04 -10.49
CA GLU A 109 -11.09 6.94 -10.73
C GLU A 109 -11.66 5.58 -10.31
N ASP A 110 -10.88 4.52 -10.52
CA ASP A 110 -11.38 3.16 -10.39
C ASP A 110 -11.50 2.71 -8.93
N SER A 111 -12.49 1.87 -8.66
CA SER A 111 -12.65 1.26 -7.34
C SER A 111 -11.79 0.02 -7.22
N MET A 112 -11.09 -0.15 -6.10
CA MET A 112 -10.50 -1.44 -5.78
C MET A 112 -11.59 -2.52 -5.59
N ARG A 113 -11.22 -3.78 -5.84
CA ARG A 113 -12.06 -4.93 -5.46
C ARG A 113 -12.21 -5.01 -3.95
N SER A 114 -13.39 -5.45 -3.49
CA SER A 114 -13.58 -5.80 -2.08
C SER A 114 -12.66 -6.96 -1.69
N THR A 115 -12.01 -6.86 -0.52
CA THR A 115 -11.21 -7.95 0.05
C THR A 115 -12.13 -9.13 0.39
N GLY A 116 -11.61 -10.34 0.28
CA GLY A 116 -12.30 -11.56 0.67
C GLY A 116 -11.62 -12.81 0.12
N LEU A 117 -12.31 -13.95 0.20
CA LEU A 117 -11.80 -15.24 -0.27
C LEU A 117 -11.82 -15.41 -1.80
N CYS A 118 -12.35 -14.44 -2.56
CA CYS A 118 -12.50 -14.54 -4.00
C CYS A 118 -11.50 -13.63 -4.73
N TYR A 119 -10.73 -14.21 -5.65
CA TYR A 119 -9.74 -13.50 -6.44
C TYR A 119 -10.23 -13.26 -7.87
N GLU A 120 -9.64 -12.28 -8.55
CA GLU A 120 -9.86 -12.06 -9.98
C GLU A 120 -9.15 -13.15 -10.81
N PRO A 121 -9.71 -13.60 -11.95
CA PRO A 121 -9.05 -14.60 -12.79
C PRO A 121 -7.65 -14.18 -13.24
N ASP A 122 -7.39 -12.90 -13.47
CA ASP A 122 -6.05 -12.46 -13.89
C ASP A 122 -4.99 -12.58 -12.78
N VAL A 123 -5.41 -12.74 -11.53
CA VAL A 123 -4.56 -12.97 -10.36
C VAL A 123 -4.52 -14.45 -9.98
N LYS A 124 -5.66 -15.13 -10.10
CA LYS A 124 -5.85 -16.52 -9.69
C LYS A 124 -5.47 -17.54 -10.77
N ASP A 125 -5.73 -17.24 -12.03
CA ASP A 125 -5.54 -18.21 -13.12
C ASP A 125 -4.46 -17.77 -14.12
N TYR A 126 -4.15 -16.46 -14.18
CA TYR A 126 -3.23 -15.88 -15.16
C TYR A 126 -2.13 -15.02 -14.52
N PHE A 127 -1.74 -15.28 -13.27
CA PHE A 127 -0.63 -14.55 -12.65
C PHE A 127 0.65 -14.74 -13.48
N ALA A 128 1.35 -13.64 -13.77
CA ALA A 128 2.56 -13.62 -14.59
C ALA A 128 2.41 -14.36 -15.94
N PHE A 129 1.22 -14.27 -16.55
CA PHE A 129 0.91 -14.99 -17.78
C PHE A 129 1.88 -14.67 -18.93
N ASN A 130 2.30 -15.72 -19.63
CA ASN A 130 3.22 -15.64 -20.75
C ASN A 130 2.56 -16.23 -22.00
N VAL A 131 2.33 -15.39 -23.02
CA VAL A 131 1.70 -15.78 -24.29
C VAL A 131 2.46 -16.85 -25.07
N VAL A 132 3.79 -16.89 -24.93
CA VAL A 132 4.66 -17.88 -25.63
C VAL A 132 4.63 -19.22 -24.92
N LYS A 133 4.48 -19.23 -23.59
CA LYS A 133 4.45 -20.43 -22.76
C LYS A 133 3.29 -20.39 -21.77
N PRO A 134 2.04 -20.52 -22.26
CA PRO A 134 0.86 -20.33 -21.43
C PRO A 134 0.81 -21.39 -20.33
N ARG A 135 0.62 -20.94 -19.10
CA ARG A 135 0.45 -21.76 -17.91
C ARG A 135 -0.54 -21.09 -16.98
N VAL A 136 -1.29 -21.90 -16.25
CA VAL A 136 -2.10 -21.42 -15.12
C VAL A 136 -1.17 -21.28 -13.92
N ILE A 137 -1.10 -20.07 -13.38
CA ILE A 137 -0.35 -19.79 -12.16
C ILE A 137 -1.31 -19.05 -11.22
N ASP A 138 -1.52 -19.64 -10.04
CA ASP A 138 -2.43 -19.14 -9.02
C ASP A 138 -1.65 -18.47 -7.90
N LEU A 139 -1.73 -17.14 -7.84
CA LEU A 139 -1.02 -16.36 -6.82
C LEU A 139 -1.49 -16.69 -5.42
N PHE A 140 -2.78 -17.00 -5.23
CA PHE A 140 -3.31 -17.33 -3.92
C PHE A 140 -2.80 -18.69 -3.43
N VAL A 141 -2.70 -19.68 -4.33
CA VAL A 141 -2.05 -20.97 -4.00
C VAL A 141 -0.57 -20.78 -3.69
N ILE A 142 0.13 -19.89 -4.41
CA ILE A 142 1.52 -19.55 -4.11
C ILE A 142 1.64 -18.94 -2.71
N ASP A 143 0.75 -18.03 -2.33
CA ASP A 143 0.81 -17.39 -1.02
C ASP A 143 0.51 -18.41 0.12
N ILE A 144 -0.49 -19.28 -0.05
CA ILE A 144 -0.73 -20.40 0.90
C ILE A 144 0.49 -21.31 1.00
N GLY A 145 1.06 -21.71 -0.14
CA GLY A 145 2.27 -22.54 -0.18
C GLY A 145 3.47 -21.86 0.48
N ARG A 146 3.64 -20.54 0.29
CA ARG A 146 4.70 -19.74 0.89
C ARG A 146 4.54 -19.62 2.40
N ALA A 147 3.31 -19.42 2.89
CA ALA A 147 3.06 -19.37 4.33
C ALA A 147 3.41 -20.72 4.99
N ARG A 148 3.09 -21.85 4.34
CA ARG A 148 3.49 -23.18 4.82
C ARG A 148 5.00 -23.39 4.81
N ASP A 149 5.67 -22.98 3.72
CA ASP A 149 7.14 -23.02 3.58
C ASP A 149 7.84 -22.21 4.68
N HIS A 150 7.29 -21.05 5.03
CA HIS A 150 7.81 -20.19 6.11
C HIS A 150 7.43 -20.67 7.52
N GLY A 151 6.67 -21.76 7.66
CA GLY A 151 6.23 -22.27 8.96
C GLY A 151 5.29 -21.32 9.71
N ILE A 152 4.53 -20.49 8.98
CA ILE A 152 3.57 -19.56 9.60
C ILE A 152 2.53 -20.36 10.38
N ALA A 153 2.33 -19.99 11.65
CA ALA A 153 1.37 -20.66 12.52
C ALA A 153 -0.07 -20.62 11.94
N PRO A 154 -0.97 -21.50 12.40
CA PRO A 154 -2.37 -21.45 11.99
C PRO A 154 -3.07 -20.16 12.42
N TYR A 155 -4.10 -19.77 11.69
CA TYR A 155 -4.92 -18.58 11.94
C TYR A 155 -5.37 -18.43 13.40
N VAL A 156 -5.81 -19.51 14.03
CA VAL A 156 -6.31 -19.47 15.41
C VAL A 156 -5.24 -19.13 16.45
N TYR A 157 -3.97 -19.37 16.15
CA TYR A 157 -2.86 -18.90 16.99
C TYR A 157 -2.85 -17.36 17.06
N TYR A 158 -3.13 -16.69 15.94
CA TYR A 158 -3.09 -15.23 15.87
C TYR A 158 -4.29 -14.55 16.53
N ILE A 159 -5.46 -15.21 16.55
CA ILE A 159 -6.57 -14.76 17.38
C ILE A 159 -6.13 -14.74 18.86
N HIS A 160 -5.46 -15.80 19.32
CA HIS A 160 -4.94 -15.85 20.68
C HIS A 160 -3.82 -14.82 20.91
N TYR A 161 -2.87 -14.71 19.99
CA TYR A 161 -1.77 -13.75 20.09
C TYR A 161 -2.26 -12.30 20.18
N CYS A 162 -3.22 -11.91 19.34
CA CYS A 162 -3.72 -10.54 19.28
C CYS A 162 -4.73 -10.21 20.38
N TYR A 163 -5.54 -11.18 20.83
CA TYR A 163 -6.72 -10.91 21.66
C TYR A 163 -6.84 -11.79 22.91
N GLY A 164 -5.91 -12.71 23.15
CA GLY A 164 -5.94 -13.66 24.25
C GLY A 164 -7.15 -14.62 24.20
N LYS A 165 -7.77 -14.80 23.02
CA LYS A 165 -8.95 -15.65 22.86
C LYS A 165 -8.56 -17.03 22.35
N HIS A 166 -8.97 -18.06 23.10
CA HIS A 166 -8.81 -19.46 22.68
C HIS A 166 -9.99 -19.90 21.83
N ILE A 167 -9.70 -20.49 20.67
CA ILE A 167 -10.68 -21.13 19.79
C ILE A 167 -10.62 -22.63 20.08
N ASN A 168 -11.72 -23.21 20.56
CA ASN A 168 -11.82 -24.63 20.92
C ASN A 168 -12.76 -25.40 20.00
N GLN A 169 -13.57 -24.69 19.22
CA GLN A 169 -14.51 -25.25 18.25
C GLN A 169 -14.77 -24.25 17.13
N TRP A 170 -15.34 -24.73 16.03
CA TRP A 170 -15.71 -23.89 14.88
C TRP A 170 -16.64 -22.72 15.22
N GLN A 171 -17.52 -22.90 16.20
CA GLN A 171 -18.49 -21.90 16.64
C GLN A 171 -17.82 -20.67 17.26
N ASP A 172 -16.64 -20.85 17.85
CA ASP A 172 -15.89 -19.76 18.47
C ASP A 172 -15.32 -18.79 17.42
N LEU A 173 -15.36 -19.15 16.13
CA LEU A 173 -14.95 -18.29 15.01
C LEU A 173 -16.06 -17.34 14.52
N TYR A 174 -17.33 -17.55 14.90
CA TYR A 174 -18.44 -16.70 14.45
C TYR A 174 -18.32 -15.20 14.78
N PRO A 175 -17.63 -14.78 15.87
CA PRO A 175 -17.37 -13.36 16.09
C PRO A 175 -16.43 -12.71 15.06
N TYR A 176 -15.64 -13.51 14.34
CA TYR A 176 -14.61 -13.02 13.41
C TYR A 176 -15.00 -13.29 11.95
N ILE A 177 -15.56 -14.47 11.66
CA ILE A 177 -15.83 -14.95 10.31
C ILE A 177 -17.33 -15.19 10.14
N SER A 178 -17.88 -14.81 8.98
CA SER A 178 -19.30 -15.03 8.68
C SER A 178 -19.68 -16.52 8.67
N HIS A 179 -20.95 -16.82 8.93
CA HIS A 179 -21.45 -18.19 8.91
C HIS A 179 -21.23 -18.87 7.55
N GLU A 180 -21.40 -18.11 6.46
CA GLU A 180 -21.15 -18.57 5.09
C GLU A 180 -19.68 -18.96 4.88
N ASN A 181 -18.74 -18.11 5.29
CA ASN A 181 -17.31 -18.40 5.15
C ASN A 181 -16.89 -19.58 6.04
N ILE A 182 -17.42 -19.70 7.27
CA ILE A 182 -17.17 -20.89 8.11
C ILE A 182 -17.69 -22.17 7.46
N ALA A 183 -18.84 -22.14 6.77
CA ALA A 183 -19.33 -23.30 6.04
C ALA A 183 -18.38 -23.71 4.91
N LYS A 184 -17.85 -22.74 4.15
CA LYS A 184 -16.83 -22.99 3.11
C LYS A 184 -15.54 -23.57 3.70
N LEU A 185 -15.07 -23.02 4.83
CA LEU A 185 -13.88 -23.51 5.50
C LEU A 185 -14.06 -24.95 6.02
N LYS A 186 -15.20 -25.27 6.63
CA LYS A 186 -15.53 -26.64 7.08
C LYS A 186 -15.56 -27.67 5.95
N ALA A 187 -15.86 -27.25 4.72
CA ALA A 187 -15.83 -28.14 3.56
C ALA A 187 -14.41 -28.49 3.09
N ILE A 188 -13.40 -27.70 3.49
CA ILE A 188 -12.01 -27.82 3.03
C ILE A 188 -11.10 -28.34 4.16
N TYR A 189 -11.21 -27.76 5.35
CA TYR A 189 -10.36 -28.06 6.49
C TYR A 189 -11.02 -29.08 7.41
N LYS A 190 -10.26 -30.12 7.78
CA LYS A 190 -10.71 -31.12 8.75
C LYS A 190 -10.86 -30.51 10.15
N SER A 191 -9.95 -29.61 10.54
CA SER A 191 -9.96 -28.92 11.83
C SER A 191 -9.86 -27.40 11.65
N PHE A 192 -10.52 -26.65 12.53
CA PHE A 192 -10.37 -25.19 12.59
C PHE A 192 -8.94 -24.76 12.95
N THR A 193 -8.16 -25.67 13.55
CA THR A 193 -6.74 -25.47 13.91
C THR A 193 -5.80 -25.54 12.71
N ASP A 194 -6.27 -25.96 11.53
CA ASP A 194 -5.44 -26.15 10.34
C ASP A 194 -5.57 -24.98 9.34
N ILE A 195 -6.45 -24.02 9.63
CA ILE A 195 -6.69 -22.86 8.75
C ILE A 195 -5.42 -22.02 8.67
N GLU A 196 -4.88 -21.81 7.48
CA GLU A 196 -3.73 -20.91 7.31
C GLU A 196 -4.09 -19.46 7.66
N LEU A 197 -3.13 -18.72 8.21
CA LEU A 197 -3.31 -17.30 8.55
C LEU A 197 -3.88 -16.49 7.37
N MET A 198 -3.39 -16.71 6.15
CA MET A 198 -3.87 -15.96 4.99
C MET A 198 -5.37 -16.21 4.71
N VAL A 199 -5.78 -17.48 4.77
CA VAL A 199 -7.15 -17.90 4.49
C VAL A 199 -8.10 -17.41 5.58
N GLY A 200 -7.70 -17.59 6.85
CA GLY A 200 -8.49 -17.14 8.00
C GLY A 200 -8.65 -15.62 8.02
N GLY A 201 -7.56 -14.86 7.86
CA GLY A 201 -7.61 -13.40 7.86
C GLY A 201 -8.40 -12.79 6.70
N LEU A 202 -8.39 -13.40 5.51
CA LEU A 202 -9.25 -13.00 4.38
C LEU A 202 -10.71 -13.40 4.56
N ALA A 203 -11.00 -14.42 5.38
CA ALA A 203 -12.36 -14.86 5.68
C ALA A 203 -13.06 -13.97 6.72
N GLU A 204 -12.29 -13.19 7.49
CA GLU A 204 -12.81 -12.31 8.53
C GLU A 204 -13.74 -11.21 7.98
N GLN A 205 -14.69 -10.81 8.82
CA GLN A 205 -15.47 -9.61 8.58
C GLN A 205 -14.58 -8.38 8.77
N HIS A 206 -14.67 -7.44 7.84
CA HIS A 206 -13.88 -6.22 7.91
C HIS A 206 -14.30 -5.34 9.09
N MET A 207 -13.32 -4.69 9.72
CA MET A 207 -13.59 -3.66 10.71
C MET A 207 -14.24 -2.45 10.04
N LYS A 208 -15.05 -1.70 10.79
CA LYS A 208 -15.73 -0.49 10.28
C LYS A 208 -14.70 0.50 9.72
N GLY A 209 -14.83 0.85 8.44
CA GLY A 209 -13.94 1.79 7.76
C GLY A 209 -12.59 1.18 7.34
N SER A 210 -12.42 -0.14 7.42
CA SER A 210 -11.21 -0.86 7.06
C SER A 210 -11.49 -1.90 5.97
N THR A 211 -10.47 -2.27 5.21
CA THR A 211 -10.45 -3.44 4.32
C THR A 211 -9.94 -4.70 5.00
N LEU A 212 -9.51 -4.58 6.26
CA LEU A 212 -8.93 -5.65 7.06
C LEU A 212 -9.91 -6.13 8.11
N GLY A 213 -9.91 -7.44 8.32
CA GLY A 213 -10.43 -8.04 9.55
C GLY A 213 -9.52 -7.77 10.75
N PRO A 214 -10.01 -8.06 11.98
CA PRO A 214 -9.27 -7.82 13.22
C PRO A 214 -7.86 -8.43 13.24
N THR A 215 -7.68 -9.68 12.81
CA THR A 215 -6.38 -10.36 12.93
C THR A 215 -5.33 -9.71 12.03
N PHE A 216 -5.65 -9.41 10.78
CA PHE A 216 -4.72 -8.69 9.91
C PHE A 216 -4.51 -7.25 10.37
N ALA A 217 -5.54 -6.55 10.87
CA ALA A 217 -5.37 -5.23 11.43
C ALA A 217 -4.35 -5.23 12.58
N CYS A 218 -4.46 -6.18 13.52
CA CYS A 218 -3.49 -6.37 14.60
C CYS A 218 -2.05 -6.55 14.07
N LEU A 219 -1.82 -7.55 13.19
CA LEU A 219 -0.48 -7.87 12.70
C LEU A 219 0.13 -6.73 11.86
N VAL A 220 -0.68 -6.10 11.02
CA VAL A 220 -0.26 -4.95 10.20
C VAL A 220 0.05 -3.74 11.08
N SER A 221 -0.77 -3.45 12.09
CA SER A 221 -0.50 -2.37 13.04
C SER A 221 0.76 -2.59 13.86
N ILE A 222 1.02 -3.82 14.33
CA ILE A 222 2.27 -4.16 15.02
C ILE A 222 3.47 -3.91 14.09
N GLN A 223 3.40 -4.36 12.83
CA GLN A 223 4.50 -4.12 11.89
C GLN A 223 4.72 -2.63 11.62
N PHE A 224 3.67 -1.85 11.38
CA PHE A 224 3.82 -0.41 11.16
C PHE A 224 4.33 0.32 12.41
N TYR A 225 4.00 -0.17 13.62
CA TYR A 225 4.61 0.31 14.85
C TYR A 225 6.11 0.02 14.88
N HIS A 226 6.54 -1.21 14.57
CA HIS A 226 7.96 -1.58 14.48
C HIS A 226 8.73 -0.70 13.47
N LEU A 227 8.17 -0.55 12.26
CA LEU A 227 8.79 0.25 11.19
C LEU A 227 8.87 1.74 11.52
N LYS A 228 7.93 2.26 12.32
CA LYS A 228 7.94 3.65 12.76
C LYS A 228 8.90 3.87 13.92
N PHE A 229 8.70 3.16 15.03
CA PHE A 229 9.36 3.45 16.30
C PHE A 229 10.73 2.75 16.45
N GLY A 230 11.00 1.71 15.66
CA GLY A 230 12.31 1.06 15.58
C GLY A 230 13.23 1.67 14.52
N ASP A 231 12.74 2.60 13.68
CA ASP A 231 13.56 3.32 12.71
C ASP A 231 14.06 4.64 13.31
N ARG A 232 15.34 4.67 13.69
CA ARG A 232 15.97 5.89 14.22
C ARG A 232 15.92 7.07 13.25
N LEU A 233 15.83 6.81 11.95
CA LEU A 233 15.73 7.82 10.90
C LEU A 233 14.27 8.12 10.52
N TYR A 234 13.29 7.58 11.24
CA TYR A 234 11.90 7.90 10.99
C TYR A 234 11.73 9.40 11.12
N PHE A 235 11.19 9.93 10.04
CA PHE A 235 11.18 11.32 9.67
C PHE A 235 10.56 12.24 10.72
N GLU A 236 9.62 11.70 11.49
CA GLU A 236 8.94 12.36 12.58
C GLU A 236 9.71 12.39 13.91
N HIS A 237 10.84 11.71 14.07
CA HIS A 237 11.45 11.59 15.39
C HIS A 237 12.13 12.88 15.85
N GLN A 238 11.99 13.22 17.14
CA GLN A 238 12.78 14.27 17.81
C GLN A 238 14.11 13.74 18.33
N ASN A 239 15.03 14.68 18.59
CA ASN A 239 16.27 14.44 19.31
C ASN A 239 17.15 13.36 18.68
N GLN A 240 16.97 13.11 17.38
CA GLN A 240 17.84 12.28 16.57
C GLN A 240 18.77 13.18 15.73
N PRO A 241 19.97 12.68 15.36
CA PRO A 241 20.86 13.43 14.48
C PRO A 241 20.23 13.87 13.15
N SER A 242 19.24 13.12 12.65
CA SER A 242 18.49 13.39 11.42
C SER A 242 17.16 14.12 11.65
N SER A 243 16.88 14.57 12.87
CA SER A 243 15.60 15.23 13.20
C SER A 243 15.50 16.59 12.50
N PHE A 244 14.37 16.80 11.82
CA PHE A 244 14.04 18.12 11.31
C PHE A 244 13.60 19.09 12.40
N ASN A 245 13.84 20.38 12.14
CA ASN A 245 13.26 21.43 12.95
C ASN A 245 11.76 21.58 12.68
N ARG A 246 11.04 22.25 13.59
CA ARG A 246 9.58 22.39 13.54
C ARG A 246 9.07 23.00 12.23
N ALA A 247 9.80 23.96 11.65
CA ALA A 247 9.38 24.65 10.44
C ALA A 247 9.51 23.74 9.21
N GLN A 248 10.65 23.04 9.08
CA GLN A 248 10.88 22.00 8.07
C GLN A 248 9.77 20.94 8.15
N LEU A 249 9.46 20.49 9.36
CA LEU A 249 8.42 19.50 9.64
C LEU A 249 7.03 19.89 9.13
N MET A 250 6.59 21.10 9.50
CA MET A 250 5.29 21.61 9.11
C MET A 250 5.20 21.82 7.61
N ASN A 251 6.29 22.26 6.99
CA ASN A 251 6.38 22.41 5.55
C ASN A 251 6.17 21.08 4.84
N ILE A 252 6.78 19.99 5.34
CA ILE A 252 6.59 18.70 4.69
C ILE A 252 5.16 18.19 4.92
N LYS A 253 4.62 18.22 6.15
CA LYS A 253 3.25 17.70 6.41
C LYS A 253 2.16 18.41 5.65
N SER A 254 2.31 19.71 5.45
CA SER A 254 1.32 20.52 4.75
C SER A 254 1.37 20.37 3.23
N THR A 255 2.42 19.73 2.70
CA THR A 255 2.67 19.62 1.26
C THR A 255 2.78 18.17 0.76
N ALA A 256 3.11 17.20 1.61
CA ALA A 256 3.33 15.79 1.24
C ALA A 256 2.03 14.95 1.22
N SER A 257 1.02 15.41 0.50
CA SER A 257 -0.18 14.60 0.22
C SER A 257 -0.05 13.84 -1.10
N MET A 258 -0.69 12.67 -1.23
CA MET A 258 -0.74 11.94 -2.50
C MET A 258 -1.36 12.78 -3.63
N ALA A 259 -2.31 13.65 -3.29
CA ALA A 259 -2.94 14.56 -4.25
C ALA A 259 -1.94 15.59 -4.79
N ASN A 260 -1.20 16.27 -3.90
CA ASN A 260 -0.17 17.21 -4.31
C ASN A 260 0.96 16.50 -5.06
N PHE A 261 1.38 15.33 -4.59
CA PHE A 261 2.38 14.50 -5.26
C PHE A 261 2.00 14.21 -6.72
N LEU A 262 0.76 13.77 -6.97
CA LEU A 262 0.28 13.53 -8.33
C LEU A 262 0.23 14.82 -9.14
N CYS A 263 -0.33 15.91 -8.60
CA CYS A 263 -0.33 17.22 -9.26
C CYS A 263 1.07 17.73 -9.66
N LYS A 264 2.11 17.40 -8.87
CA LYS A 264 3.50 17.83 -9.15
C LYS A 264 4.22 16.93 -10.14
N THR A 265 3.76 15.70 -10.33
CA THR A 265 4.47 14.66 -11.10
C THR A 265 3.75 14.26 -12.38
N THR A 266 2.53 14.73 -12.59
CA THR A 266 1.70 14.46 -13.77
C THR A 266 1.21 15.75 -14.42
N ASP A 267 0.49 15.62 -15.52
CA ASP A 267 -0.20 16.72 -16.23
C ASP A 267 -1.61 17.00 -15.70
N PHE A 268 -1.92 16.58 -14.47
CA PHE A 268 -3.28 16.72 -13.94
C PHE A 268 -3.59 18.20 -13.66
N GLU A 269 -4.73 18.67 -14.19
CA GLU A 269 -5.26 19.99 -13.86
C GLU A 269 -6.03 19.97 -12.53
N SER A 270 -6.67 18.85 -12.21
CA SER A 270 -7.41 18.67 -10.96
C SER A 270 -7.39 17.21 -10.50
N ILE A 271 -7.46 17.02 -9.18
CA ILE A 271 -7.50 15.71 -8.54
C ILE A 271 -8.37 15.75 -7.28
N GLN A 272 -8.95 14.61 -6.89
CA GLN A 272 -9.64 14.49 -5.62
C GLN A 272 -8.70 14.75 -4.42
N LEU A 273 -9.28 15.28 -3.33
CA LEU A 273 -8.51 15.60 -2.12
C LEU A 273 -7.81 14.38 -1.51
N TYR A 274 -8.48 13.21 -1.54
CA TYR A 274 -7.94 11.95 -1.05
C TYR A 274 -7.89 10.91 -2.18
N PRO A 275 -6.75 10.73 -2.87
CA PRO A 275 -6.66 9.85 -4.05
C PRO A 275 -6.86 8.36 -3.78
N PHE A 276 -6.76 7.91 -2.52
CA PHE A 276 -7.09 6.54 -2.12
C PHE A 276 -8.60 6.28 -2.01
N LEU A 277 -9.42 7.33 -2.11
CA LEU A 277 -10.87 7.24 -2.16
C LEU A 277 -11.33 7.67 -3.55
N VAL A 278 -12.41 7.06 -4.03
CA VAL A 278 -13.02 7.46 -5.30
C VAL A 278 -13.58 8.89 -5.21
N PRO A 279 -13.66 9.61 -6.34
CA PRO A 279 -14.26 10.94 -6.37
C PRO A 279 -15.73 10.89 -5.98
N SER A 280 -16.15 11.84 -5.16
CA SER A 280 -17.55 11.97 -4.73
C SER A 280 -17.80 13.39 -4.23
N ALA A 281 -19.05 13.71 -3.85
CA ALA A 281 -19.34 14.98 -3.19
C ALA A 281 -18.55 15.16 -1.88
N ALA A 282 -18.23 14.07 -1.17
CA ALA A 282 -17.42 14.08 0.05
C ALA A 282 -15.90 14.04 -0.22
N ASN A 283 -15.49 13.75 -1.45
CA ASN A 283 -14.11 13.72 -1.90
C ASN A 283 -14.01 14.43 -3.27
N PRO A 284 -14.26 15.75 -3.32
CA PRO A 284 -14.36 16.49 -4.56
C PRO A 284 -12.99 16.65 -5.22
N ARG A 285 -13.00 16.84 -6.55
CA ARG A 285 -11.81 17.28 -7.29
C ARG A 285 -11.53 18.75 -7.01
N ILE A 286 -10.28 19.07 -6.74
CA ILE A 286 -9.79 20.44 -6.57
C ILE A 286 -8.69 20.72 -7.60
N ASP A 287 -8.55 21.98 -7.99
CA ASP A 287 -7.54 22.43 -8.95
C ASP A 287 -6.14 22.22 -8.34
N CYS A 288 -5.23 21.64 -9.11
CA CYS A 288 -3.87 21.35 -8.66
C CYS A 288 -3.09 22.60 -8.21
N LYS A 289 -3.47 23.80 -8.67
CA LYS A 289 -2.88 25.08 -8.26
C LYS A 289 -3.26 25.49 -6.83
N GLN A 290 -4.25 24.83 -6.21
CA GLN A 290 -4.64 25.10 -4.83
C GLN A 290 -3.74 24.41 -3.79
N PHE A 291 -2.92 23.44 -4.20
CA PHE A 291 -2.00 22.78 -3.27
C PHE A 291 -0.80 23.68 -2.96
N ASN A 292 -0.39 23.67 -1.68
CA ASN A 292 0.76 24.44 -1.22
C ASN A 292 2.07 23.94 -1.86
N GLU A 293 2.95 24.90 -2.16
CA GLU A 293 4.31 24.60 -2.59
C GLU A 293 5.21 24.24 -1.42
N PHE A 294 6.18 23.36 -1.69
CA PHE A 294 7.22 23.03 -0.72
C PHE A 294 8.21 24.20 -0.61
N ASN A 295 8.40 24.72 0.61
CA ASN A 295 9.35 25.80 0.85
C ASN A 295 10.77 25.28 1.12
N TYR A 296 11.59 25.20 0.08
CA TYR A 296 12.98 24.76 0.16
C TYR A 296 13.88 25.68 1.00
N ASN A 297 13.54 26.95 1.17
CA ASN A 297 14.36 27.89 1.96
C ASN A 297 14.39 27.53 3.46
N LEU A 298 13.47 26.70 3.93
CA LEU A 298 13.48 26.19 5.32
C LEU A 298 14.59 25.15 5.57
N PHE A 299 15.23 24.68 4.50
CA PHE A 299 16.36 23.74 4.52
C PHE A 299 17.67 24.43 4.11
N ARG A 300 17.67 25.76 4.07
CA ARG A 300 18.85 26.53 3.74
C ARG A 300 19.86 26.52 4.90
N GLU A 301 21.13 26.32 4.55
CA GLU A 301 22.30 26.50 5.43
C GLU A 301 23.05 27.81 5.12
#